data_AF-C3YMT7-F1
#
_entry.id   AF-C3YMT7-F1
#
_cell.length_a   1.000
_cell.length_b   1.000
_cell.length_c   1.000
_cell.angle_alpha   90.00
_cell.angle_beta   90.00
_cell.angle_gamma   90.00
#
_symmetry.space_group_name_H-M   'P 1'
#
loop_
_entity.id
_entity.type
_entity.pdbx_description
1 polymer ?
#
loop_
_entity_poly.entity_id
_entity_poly.type
_entity_poly.pdbx_seq_one_letter_code
_entity_poly.pdbx_strand_id
1 'polypeptide(L)'
;MEIEEGTSWCEKKYPGVSDSGVPETDLDGSMTDQVSRTFQDRGTTNGADTKQKISVQGKKELHTASIDKSFLSSVFGWFKSASKPTASLTGRQLTPRELYHLCRTLGPHWEQVGQQLGLDQDTLDRCALDNRDSQWGQVHDMLLTWMERSGVKATVEMLTEGLQAVGVGPHLYNCIRVPSLFELNHLAWKLSDASGWEDVMLHLGLTQDDIRHAKDAHPDYRCSQVHHMLLMWVEKSGTEATVGRLCDALKNHNVETEKFLFLTDPSLRQVTLWDLAQLSRSFHSDWEPLALGLGLTEDDIESCKKKYPNNVSRQLLSALLLWKVQSGTQGTVSMLSGIDSHIYKSLLSPSVPVASVWQLGTVGNKLHPDICDAVCLHLGLTREMIQAHREKYRLDSSEAWEMSQYGIHNISLLLRWLNMAGSQATLDKLCESLHYADVQLDMYNFLFDPITSRHPTDLELVQLAVQLHSIPWVLTHLCCPMGFQHHDVLCWERTDPGGTWFQVHAMLEDWRNKFGGEATVVKLCGQLHDGGVAPDKYWFLCHEEPKSFEG
;
A
#
# COMPACT_ATOMS: atom_id res chain seq x y z
N MET A 1 -62.04 -1.83 18.25
CA MET A 1 -62.68 -0.54 18.57
C MET A 1 -62.08 -0.07 19.88
N GLU A 2 -61.35 1.02 20.01
CA GLU A 2 -60.84 2.13 19.19
C GLU A 2 -59.52 2.53 19.92
N ILE A 3 -58.37 2.54 19.26
CA ILE A 3 -57.66 3.74 18.75
C ILE A 3 -57.86 4.99 19.61
N GLU A 4 -56.77 5.46 20.25
CA GLU A 4 -56.48 6.89 20.33
C GLU A 4 -54.96 7.12 20.28
N GLU A 5 -54.59 8.00 19.35
CA GLU A 5 -53.26 8.47 19.01
C GLU A 5 -52.84 9.66 19.89
N GLY A 6 -51.55 9.97 19.92
CA GLY A 6 -51.12 11.34 20.20
C GLY A 6 -49.68 11.50 20.64
N THR A 7 -48.81 11.94 19.71
CA THR A 7 -47.80 13.03 19.83
C THR A 7 -46.76 12.86 18.70
N SER A 8 -46.92 13.58 17.58
CA SER A 8 -46.46 14.96 17.30
C SER A 8 -44.92 15.09 17.22
N TRP A 9 -44.40 15.04 15.99
CA TRP A 9 -43.04 15.42 15.61
C TRP A 9 -43.04 16.85 15.03
N CYS A 10 -42.14 17.71 15.51
CA CYS A 10 -41.94 19.06 14.98
C CYS A 10 -40.96 19.09 13.80
N GLU A 11 -41.44 19.52 12.63
CA GLU A 11 -40.62 20.01 11.52
C GLU A 11 -40.05 21.40 11.85
N LYS A 12 -38.72 21.57 11.74
CA LYS A 12 -38.07 22.88 11.70
C LYS A 12 -38.02 23.39 10.26
N LYS A 13 -38.81 24.43 9.97
CA LYS A 13 -38.68 25.28 8.78
C LYS A 13 -37.54 26.29 8.98
N TYR A 14 -36.68 26.41 7.96
CA TYR A 14 -35.73 27.52 7.82
C TYR A 14 -36.47 28.78 7.31
N PRO A 15 -36.16 29.98 7.82
CA PRO A 15 -36.69 31.22 7.26
C PRO A 15 -35.82 31.72 6.11
N GLY A 16 -36.47 32.13 5.02
CA GLY A 16 -35.86 32.87 3.93
C GLY A 16 -35.43 34.27 4.37
N VAL A 17 -34.32 34.73 3.79
CA VAL A 17 -33.85 36.12 3.89
C VAL A 17 -33.94 36.74 2.51
N SER A 18 -34.59 37.90 2.50
CA SER A 18 -35.00 38.72 1.39
C SER A 18 -33.88 39.62 0.86
N ASP A 19 -34.08 40.01 -0.39
CA ASP A 19 -33.51 41.13 -1.14
C ASP A 19 -33.05 42.36 -0.33
N SER A 20 -31.83 42.79 -0.64
CA SER A 20 -31.39 44.20 -0.67
C SER A 20 -30.27 44.25 -1.73
N GLY A 21 -30.36 45.03 -2.81
CA GLY A 21 -30.54 46.48 -2.85
C GLY A 21 -29.15 47.14 -2.87
N VAL A 22 -28.53 47.24 -4.06
CA VAL A 22 -27.27 47.98 -4.26
C VAL A 22 -27.45 48.95 -5.43
N PRO A 23 -27.02 50.23 -5.29
CA PRO A 23 -27.36 51.28 -6.23
C PRO A 23 -26.37 51.38 -7.42
N GLU A 24 -26.93 51.85 -8.53
CA GLU A 24 -26.23 52.42 -9.69
C GLU A 24 -25.31 53.57 -9.28
N THR A 25 -24.10 53.58 -9.82
CA THR A 25 -23.41 54.83 -10.17
C THR A 25 -22.74 54.65 -11.52
N ASP A 26 -23.31 55.34 -12.51
CA ASP A 26 -22.66 55.76 -13.74
C ASP A 26 -21.40 56.55 -13.42
N LEU A 27 -20.32 56.33 -14.16
CA LEU A 27 -19.46 57.42 -14.63
C LEU A 27 -18.75 57.01 -15.93
N ASP A 28 -19.20 57.73 -16.95
CA ASP A 28 -18.75 57.84 -18.32
C ASP A 28 -17.29 58.34 -18.43
N GLY A 29 -16.61 58.04 -19.53
CA GLY A 29 -15.22 58.48 -19.72
C GLY A 29 -14.44 57.86 -20.87
N SER A 30 -15.02 57.82 -22.07
CA SER A 30 -14.29 57.66 -23.34
C SER A 30 -13.39 58.86 -23.61
N MET A 31 -12.14 58.64 -24.05
CA MET A 31 -11.50 59.55 -24.99
C MET A 31 -10.43 58.85 -25.85
N THR A 32 -10.72 58.83 -27.14
CA THR A 32 -9.88 58.45 -28.28
C THR A 32 -8.95 59.58 -28.71
N ASP A 33 -7.84 59.17 -29.36
CA ASP A 33 -7.07 59.82 -30.44
C ASP A 33 -6.77 61.33 -30.43
N GLN A 34 -5.49 61.70 -30.60
CA GLN A 34 -4.95 62.15 -31.90
C GLN A 34 -3.55 62.83 -31.83
N VAL A 35 -2.73 62.48 -32.84
CA VAL A 35 -1.85 63.36 -33.66
C VAL A 35 -0.55 63.86 -32.98
N SER A 36 0.61 63.24 -33.26
CA SER A 36 1.52 63.44 -34.42
C SER A 36 2.21 64.82 -34.49
N ARG A 37 3.55 64.86 -34.45
CA ARG A 37 4.45 65.15 -35.59
C ARG A 37 5.85 65.66 -35.19
N THR A 38 6.84 65.02 -35.83
CA THR A 38 8.10 65.53 -36.40
C THR A 38 9.13 66.27 -35.55
N PHE A 39 10.36 65.74 -35.53
CA PHE A 39 11.49 66.39 -36.22
C PHE A 39 12.48 65.35 -36.80
N GLN A 40 12.64 65.46 -38.12
CA GLN A 40 13.79 65.09 -38.97
C GLN A 40 15.11 65.67 -38.42
N ASP A 41 16.34 65.32 -38.81
CA ASP A 41 16.98 64.35 -39.71
C ASP A 41 18.50 64.62 -39.59
N ARG A 42 19.32 63.64 -40.03
CA ARG A 42 20.73 63.72 -40.47
C ARG A 42 21.90 63.94 -39.50
N GLY A 43 22.87 63.03 -39.63
CA GLY A 43 24.27 63.29 -39.31
C GLY A 43 25.17 62.05 -39.33
N THR A 44 25.38 61.43 -40.49
CA THR A 44 26.41 60.42 -40.73
C THR A 44 27.83 61.01 -40.63
N THR A 45 28.75 60.31 -39.95
CA THR A 45 29.98 59.68 -40.51
C THR A 45 31.11 59.51 -39.48
N ASN A 46 31.81 58.38 -39.64
CA ASN A 46 33.22 58.10 -39.33
C ASN A 46 33.63 57.73 -37.89
N GLY A 47 33.78 56.42 -37.69
CA GLY A 47 35.11 55.79 -37.65
C GLY A 47 35.79 55.71 -36.28
N ALA A 48 35.92 54.49 -35.76
CA ALA A 48 37.19 53.94 -35.28
C ALA A 48 37.01 52.50 -34.79
N ASP A 49 38.00 51.68 -35.13
CA ASP A 49 38.23 50.32 -34.72
C ASP A 49 38.02 50.06 -33.22
N THR A 50 37.30 48.98 -32.90
CA THR A 50 37.68 48.17 -31.73
C THR A 50 37.34 46.70 -32.00
N LYS A 51 38.39 45.90 -32.17
CA LYS A 51 38.32 44.43 -32.18
C LYS A 51 37.74 43.94 -30.86
N GLN A 52 36.46 43.58 -30.84
CA GLN A 52 35.86 42.82 -29.75
C GLN A 52 35.69 41.36 -30.19
N LYS A 53 36.55 40.52 -29.61
CA LYS A 53 36.59 39.07 -29.74
C LYS A 53 35.32 38.51 -29.10
N ILE A 54 34.29 38.23 -29.90
CA ILE A 54 33.09 37.50 -29.45
C ILE A 54 33.52 36.05 -29.21
N SER A 55 33.82 35.74 -27.95
CA SER A 55 33.95 34.38 -27.45
C SER A 55 32.55 33.79 -27.31
N VAL A 56 32.10 33.04 -28.31
CA VAL A 56 30.91 32.19 -28.18
C VAL A 56 31.30 30.98 -27.34
N GLN A 57 31.15 31.12 -26.03
CA GLN A 57 31.25 30.02 -25.08
C GLN A 57 29.91 29.86 -24.38
N GLY A 58 28.92 29.40 -25.14
CA GLY A 58 27.63 28.93 -24.63
C GLY A 58 27.69 27.42 -24.42
N LYS A 59 28.48 26.96 -23.44
CA LYS A 59 28.36 25.59 -22.92
C LYS A 59 27.16 25.61 -21.97
N LYS A 60 25.97 25.26 -22.48
CA LYS A 60 24.84 24.86 -21.62
C LYS A 60 25.25 23.54 -20.97
N GLU A 61 25.75 23.61 -19.75
CA GLU A 61 25.85 22.45 -18.87
C GLU A 61 24.42 21.99 -18.59
N LEU A 62 24.01 20.88 -19.22
CA LEU A 62 22.86 20.13 -18.76
C LEU A 62 23.20 19.63 -17.36
N HIS A 63 22.68 20.30 -16.34
CA HIS A 63 22.56 19.74 -15.00
C HIS A 63 21.61 18.53 -15.09
N THR A 64 22.17 17.35 -15.32
CA THR A 64 21.49 16.11 -14.97
C THR A 64 21.27 16.15 -13.47
N ALA A 65 20.01 16.30 -13.05
CA ALA A 65 19.61 16.30 -11.66
C ALA A 65 20.12 15.01 -10.99
N SER A 66 21.18 15.15 -10.20
CA SER A 66 21.68 14.06 -9.36
C SER A 66 20.59 13.77 -8.34
N ILE A 67 19.95 12.60 -8.46
CA ILE A 67 19.17 12.04 -7.36
C ILE A 67 20.10 12.00 -6.15
N ASP A 68 19.63 12.55 -5.02
CA ASP A 68 20.43 12.67 -3.82
C ASP A 68 20.85 11.27 -3.34
N LYS A 69 22.16 11.00 -3.37
CA LYS A 69 22.74 9.71 -2.98
C LYS A 69 22.53 9.43 -1.48
N SER A 70 22.38 10.47 -0.67
CA SER A 70 22.08 10.32 0.76
C SER A 70 20.67 9.79 0.99
N PHE A 71 19.71 10.23 0.17
CA PHE A 71 18.33 9.76 0.18
C PHE A 71 18.23 8.27 -0.19
N LEU A 72 18.87 7.85 -1.30
CA LEU A 72 18.89 6.44 -1.71
C LEU A 72 19.61 5.55 -0.67
N SER A 73 20.71 6.03 -0.09
CA SER A 73 21.44 5.28 0.95
C SER A 73 20.59 5.03 2.20
N SER A 74 19.73 5.96 2.61
CA SER A 74 18.81 5.78 3.75
C SER A 74 17.66 4.82 3.42
N VAL A 75 17.10 4.89 2.21
CA VAL A 75 16.04 3.98 1.74
C VAL A 75 16.55 2.54 1.61
N PHE A 76 17.75 2.34 1.04
CA PHE A 76 18.35 1.01 0.91
C PHE A 76 18.87 0.46 2.26
N GLY A 77 19.34 1.32 3.17
CA GLY A 77 19.66 0.93 4.54
C GLY A 77 18.45 0.34 5.27
N TRP A 78 17.26 0.91 5.04
CA TRP A 78 16.00 0.42 5.60
C TRP A 78 15.58 -0.95 5.03
N PHE A 79 15.58 -1.14 3.70
CA PHE A 79 15.29 -2.47 3.10
C PHE A 79 16.25 -3.55 3.59
N LYS A 80 17.52 -3.19 3.85
CA LYS A 80 18.54 -4.12 4.36
C LYS A 80 18.40 -4.44 5.86
N SER A 81 17.81 -3.54 6.64
CA SER A 81 17.46 -3.80 8.06
C SER A 81 16.11 -4.50 8.23
N ALA A 82 15.11 -4.15 7.43
CA ALA A 82 13.79 -4.79 7.42
C ALA A 82 13.80 -6.22 6.83
N SER A 83 14.87 -6.59 6.12
CA SER A 83 15.11 -7.95 5.60
C SER A 83 15.85 -8.86 6.57
N LYS A 84 16.19 -8.42 7.79
CA LYS A 84 16.35 -9.41 8.87
C LYS A 84 14.97 -10.03 9.05
N PRO A 85 14.78 -11.32 8.70
CA PRO A 85 13.49 -11.94 8.91
C PRO A 85 13.17 -11.76 10.39
N THR A 86 12.07 -11.07 10.69
CA THR A 86 11.39 -11.24 11.96
C THR A 86 11.30 -12.75 12.11
N ALA A 87 12.13 -13.32 12.99
CA ALA A 87 12.31 -14.75 13.10
C ALA A 87 10.92 -15.37 13.09
N SER A 88 10.62 -16.19 12.08
CA SER A 88 9.31 -16.77 11.87
C SER A 88 8.80 -17.25 13.22
N LEU A 89 7.82 -16.55 13.79
CA LEU A 89 7.36 -16.77 15.18
C LEU A 89 6.72 -18.16 15.33
N THR A 90 6.49 -18.84 14.20
CA THR A 90 6.09 -20.24 14.11
C THR A 90 7.00 -21.12 14.96
N GLY A 91 6.44 -21.75 15.97
CA GLY A 91 7.19 -22.66 16.84
C GLY A 91 7.69 -22.03 18.14
N ARG A 92 7.30 -20.78 18.45
CA ARG A 92 7.68 -20.12 19.70
C ARG A 92 6.92 -20.71 20.88
N GLN A 93 7.61 -20.95 22.00
CA GLN A 93 6.99 -21.32 23.28
C GLN A 93 6.53 -20.08 24.08
N LEU A 94 5.58 -20.27 25.00
CA LEU A 94 5.15 -19.22 25.92
C LEU A 94 6.32 -18.70 26.78
N THR A 95 6.37 -17.39 26.95
CA THR A 95 7.22 -16.75 27.96
C THR A 95 6.58 -16.83 29.35
N PRO A 96 7.37 -16.73 30.44
CA PRO A 96 6.82 -16.73 31.80
C PRO A 96 5.76 -15.64 32.03
N ARG A 97 5.92 -14.49 31.38
CA ARG A 97 4.99 -13.35 31.50
C ARG A 97 3.66 -13.63 30.80
N GLU A 98 3.71 -14.22 29.60
CA GLU A 98 2.50 -14.63 28.86
C GLU A 98 1.75 -15.72 29.61
N LEU A 99 2.46 -16.70 30.16
CA LEU A 99 1.90 -17.74 31.00
C LEU A 99 1.20 -17.13 32.22
N TYR A 100 1.86 -16.20 32.93
CA TYR A 100 1.27 -15.49 34.07
C TYR A 100 -0.03 -14.75 33.69
N HIS A 101 -0.05 -14.07 32.54
CA HIS A 101 -1.24 -13.38 32.05
C HIS A 101 -2.37 -14.36 31.74
N LEU A 102 -2.09 -15.42 30.97
CA LEU A 102 -3.07 -16.46 30.62
C LEU A 102 -3.72 -17.10 31.86
N CYS A 103 -2.91 -17.36 32.90
CA CYS A 103 -3.41 -17.91 34.16
C CYS A 103 -4.45 -17.01 34.85
N ARG A 104 -4.38 -15.69 34.63
CA ARG A 104 -5.35 -14.74 35.20
C ARG A 104 -6.62 -14.60 34.37
N THR A 105 -6.58 -15.00 33.10
CA THR A 105 -7.64 -14.66 32.13
C THR A 105 -8.40 -15.86 31.60
N LEU A 106 -7.82 -17.08 31.56
CA LEU A 106 -8.53 -18.27 31.06
C LEU A 106 -9.82 -18.57 31.84
N GLY A 107 -9.83 -18.25 33.14
CA GLY A 107 -10.99 -18.43 33.99
C GLY A 107 -11.48 -19.88 33.98
N PRO A 108 -12.80 -20.14 33.89
CA PRO A 108 -13.36 -21.49 34.00
C PRO A 108 -13.14 -22.39 32.77
N HIS A 109 -12.65 -21.84 31.66
CA HIS A 109 -12.48 -22.58 30.40
C HIS A 109 -11.19 -23.42 30.37
N TRP A 110 -10.39 -23.40 31.43
CA TRP A 110 -9.05 -23.97 31.43
C TRP A 110 -9.02 -25.50 31.24
N GLU A 111 -10.00 -26.23 31.77
CA GLU A 111 -10.10 -27.68 31.57
C GLU A 111 -10.35 -28.00 30.10
N GLN A 112 -11.29 -27.31 29.46
CA GLN A 112 -11.61 -27.49 28.04
C GLN A 112 -10.41 -27.14 27.17
N VAL A 113 -9.68 -26.07 27.50
CA VAL A 113 -8.44 -25.71 26.79
C VAL A 113 -7.39 -26.80 26.98
N GLY A 114 -7.18 -27.29 28.21
CA GLY A 114 -6.26 -28.40 28.47
C GLY A 114 -6.59 -29.67 27.68
N GLN A 115 -7.87 -30.01 27.54
CA GLN A 115 -8.32 -31.11 26.68
C GLN A 115 -7.99 -30.87 25.20
N GLN A 116 -8.23 -29.67 24.67
CA GLN A 116 -7.87 -29.31 23.28
C GLN A 116 -6.36 -29.34 23.04
N LEU A 117 -5.56 -29.07 24.08
CA LEU A 117 -4.10 -29.18 24.05
C LEU A 117 -3.59 -30.63 24.20
N GLY A 118 -4.49 -31.60 24.32
CA GLY A 118 -4.17 -33.03 24.38
C GLY A 118 -3.86 -33.56 25.78
N LEU A 119 -4.22 -32.85 26.85
CA LEU A 119 -4.15 -33.38 28.21
C LEU A 119 -5.36 -34.29 28.49
N ASP A 120 -5.10 -35.43 29.10
CA ASP A 120 -6.13 -36.35 29.57
C ASP A 120 -6.85 -35.84 30.83
N GLN A 121 -8.07 -36.34 31.08
CA GLN A 121 -8.90 -35.91 32.21
C GLN A 121 -8.22 -36.16 33.58
N ASP A 122 -7.52 -37.30 33.75
CA ASP A 122 -6.81 -37.62 34.99
C ASP A 122 -5.70 -36.60 35.32
N THR A 123 -5.11 -35.98 34.30
CA THR A 123 -4.12 -34.92 34.46
C THR A 123 -4.77 -33.61 34.86
N LEU A 124 -5.91 -33.26 34.29
CA LEU A 124 -6.67 -32.07 34.65
C LEU A 124 -7.22 -32.18 36.07
N ASP A 125 -7.77 -33.33 36.45
CA ASP A 125 -8.26 -33.60 37.80
C ASP A 125 -7.15 -33.47 38.85
N ARG A 126 -5.92 -33.90 38.51
CA ARG A 126 -4.74 -33.69 39.37
C ARG A 126 -4.38 -32.22 39.52
N CYS A 127 -4.32 -31.45 38.44
CA CYS A 127 -4.08 -30.01 38.50
C CYS A 127 -5.12 -29.30 39.38
N ALA A 128 -6.40 -29.70 39.23
CA ALA A 128 -7.51 -29.20 40.04
C ALA A 128 -7.39 -29.56 41.52
N LEU A 129 -6.97 -30.79 41.83
CA LEU A 129 -6.80 -31.29 43.19
C LEU A 129 -5.61 -30.63 43.90
N ASP A 130 -4.47 -30.52 43.23
CA ASP A 130 -3.22 -29.96 43.78
C ASP A 130 -3.36 -28.45 44.04
N ASN A 131 -4.21 -27.77 43.28
CA ASN A 131 -4.48 -26.33 43.40
C ASN A 131 -5.95 -26.05 43.73
N ARG A 132 -6.57 -26.84 44.61
CA ARG A 132 -8.01 -26.80 44.91
C ARG A 132 -8.56 -25.41 45.24
N ASP A 133 -7.78 -24.60 45.93
CA ASP A 133 -8.20 -23.28 46.42
C ASP A 133 -7.80 -22.11 45.49
N SER A 134 -7.10 -22.38 44.39
CA SER A 134 -6.56 -21.34 43.50
C SER A 134 -6.76 -21.69 42.03
N GLN A 135 -7.78 -21.11 41.40
CA GLN A 135 -8.01 -21.24 39.96
C GLN A 135 -6.78 -20.82 39.14
N TRP A 136 -6.07 -19.78 39.57
CA TRP A 136 -4.81 -19.37 38.95
C TRP A 136 -3.77 -20.49 39.01
N GLY A 137 -3.64 -21.16 40.16
CA GLY A 137 -2.74 -22.30 40.34
C GLY A 137 -3.12 -23.48 39.46
N GLN A 138 -4.42 -23.79 39.33
CA GLN A 138 -4.93 -24.84 38.45
C GLN A 138 -4.55 -24.57 36.99
N VAL A 139 -4.78 -23.34 36.50
CA VAL A 139 -4.43 -22.96 35.13
C VAL A 139 -2.92 -22.98 34.92
N HIS A 140 -2.15 -22.48 35.88
CA HIS A 140 -0.69 -22.47 35.82
C HIS A 140 -0.12 -23.88 35.73
N ASP A 141 -0.58 -24.77 36.60
CA ASP A 141 -0.13 -26.17 36.66
C ASP A 141 -0.53 -26.94 35.39
N MET A 142 -1.73 -26.70 34.87
CA MET A 142 -2.18 -27.25 33.59
C MET A 142 -1.29 -26.79 32.42
N LEU A 143 -1.03 -25.48 32.30
CA LEU A 143 -0.20 -24.95 31.21
C LEU A 143 1.25 -25.43 31.32
N LEU A 144 1.79 -25.50 32.54
CA LEU A 144 3.13 -26.02 32.78
C LEU A 144 3.22 -27.50 32.41
N THR A 145 2.25 -28.31 32.84
CA THR A 145 2.16 -29.74 32.49
C THR A 145 2.06 -29.96 30.98
N TRP A 146 1.25 -29.15 30.28
CA TRP A 146 1.17 -29.19 28.82
C TRP A 146 2.52 -28.85 28.16
N MET A 147 3.19 -27.79 28.63
CA MET A 147 4.49 -27.37 28.11
C MET A 147 5.56 -28.44 28.33
N GLU A 148 5.59 -29.07 29.50
CA GLU A 148 6.52 -30.15 29.82
C GLU A 148 6.28 -31.40 28.97
N ARG A 149 5.03 -31.83 28.81
CA ARG A 149 4.68 -33.02 28.00
C ARG A 149 4.92 -32.82 26.51
N SER A 150 4.57 -31.64 25.99
CA SER A 150 4.67 -31.34 24.57
C SER A 150 6.08 -30.90 24.17
N GLY A 151 6.91 -30.47 25.13
CA GLY A 151 8.28 -30.02 24.90
C GLY A 151 8.32 -28.89 23.87
N VAL A 152 9.19 -29.01 22.87
CA VAL A 152 9.33 -28.01 21.78
C VAL A 152 8.07 -27.86 20.91
N LYS A 153 7.12 -28.80 20.99
CA LYS A 153 5.82 -28.69 20.30
C LYS A 153 4.81 -27.83 21.06
N ALA A 154 5.10 -27.44 22.31
CA ALA A 154 4.26 -26.55 23.11
C ALA A 154 4.30 -25.09 22.60
N THR A 155 3.75 -24.87 21.42
CA THR A 155 3.88 -23.63 20.68
C THR A 155 2.71 -22.69 20.94
N VAL A 156 2.94 -21.39 20.80
CA VAL A 156 1.88 -20.35 20.90
C VAL A 156 0.80 -20.59 19.85
N GLU A 157 1.14 -21.15 18.69
CA GLU A 157 0.17 -21.53 17.66
C GLU A 157 -0.79 -22.62 18.15
N MET A 158 -0.26 -23.73 18.69
CA MET A 158 -1.11 -24.80 19.24
C MET A 158 -1.99 -24.31 20.39
N LEU A 159 -1.45 -23.44 21.25
CA LEU A 159 -2.25 -22.82 22.30
C LEU A 159 -3.37 -21.94 21.74
N THR A 160 -3.06 -21.16 20.71
CA THR A 160 -4.03 -20.29 20.05
C THR A 160 -5.16 -21.12 19.43
N GLU A 161 -4.84 -22.21 18.74
CA GLU A 161 -5.83 -23.14 18.18
C GLU A 161 -6.71 -23.75 19.27
N GLY A 162 -6.11 -24.18 20.38
CA GLY A 162 -6.84 -24.71 21.53
C GLY A 162 -7.78 -23.68 22.16
N LEU A 163 -7.35 -22.43 22.32
CA LEU A 163 -8.19 -21.33 22.82
C LEU A 163 -9.36 -21.04 21.88
N GLN A 164 -9.10 -21.01 20.56
CA GLN A 164 -10.13 -20.79 19.54
C GLN A 164 -11.16 -21.92 19.50
N ALA A 165 -10.74 -23.17 19.61
CA ALA A 165 -11.62 -24.33 19.61
C ALA A 165 -12.63 -24.33 20.77
N VAL A 166 -12.23 -23.77 21.91
CA VAL A 166 -13.10 -23.63 23.10
C VAL A 166 -13.99 -22.38 23.03
N GLY A 167 -13.80 -21.51 22.03
CA GLY A 167 -14.51 -20.23 21.93
C GLY A 167 -14.08 -19.24 23.02
N VAL A 168 -12.88 -19.41 23.57
CA VAL A 168 -12.31 -18.46 24.53
C VAL A 168 -12.05 -17.14 23.81
N GLY A 169 -12.57 -16.04 24.35
CA GLY A 169 -12.70 -14.78 23.64
C GLY A 169 -11.38 -14.25 23.05
N PRO A 170 -11.42 -13.52 21.91
CA PRO A 170 -10.23 -13.06 21.18
C PRO A 170 -9.22 -12.26 22.02
N HIS A 171 -9.69 -11.61 23.09
CA HIS A 171 -8.87 -10.82 24.01
C HIS A 171 -7.70 -11.61 24.63
N LEU A 172 -7.87 -12.92 24.86
CA LEU A 172 -6.84 -13.80 25.41
C LEU A 172 -5.71 -14.07 24.42
N TYR A 173 -6.07 -14.26 23.15
CA TYR A 173 -5.13 -14.39 22.04
C TYR A 173 -4.30 -13.11 21.82
N ASN A 174 -4.93 -11.94 21.98
CA ASN A 174 -4.25 -10.66 21.78
C ASN A 174 -3.11 -10.42 22.78
N CYS A 175 -3.20 -10.98 24.00
CA CYS A 175 -2.16 -10.83 25.01
C CYS A 175 -0.85 -11.56 24.71
N ILE A 176 -0.87 -12.57 23.82
CA ILE A 176 0.28 -13.42 23.50
C ILE A 176 0.77 -13.26 22.05
N ARG A 177 -0.03 -12.60 21.22
CA ARG A 177 0.24 -12.40 19.80
C ARG A 177 1.01 -11.11 19.56
N VAL A 178 2.04 -11.18 18.73
CA VAL A 178 2.71 -10.01 18.13
C VAL A 178 1.88 -9.55 16.91
N PRO A 179 1.58 -8.24 16.77
CA PRO A 179 0.89 -7.73 15.59
C PRO A 179 1.73 -7.99 14.34
N SER A 180 1.06 -8.41 13.27
CA SER A 180 1.68 -8.57 11.96
C SER A 180 2.13 -7.23 11.38
N LEU A 181 3.07 -7.27 10.43
CA LEU A 181 3.51 -6.08 9.71
C LEU A 181 2.34 -5.34 9.03
N PHE A 182 1.37 -6.09 8.52
CA PHE A 182 0.16 -5.55 7.92
C PHE A 182 -0.71 -4.80 8.94
N GLU A 183 -0.84 -5.32 10.16
CA GLU A 183 -1.64 -4.67 11.21
C GLU A 183 -0.97 -3.39 11.74
N LEU A 184 0.34 -3.42 11.93
CA LEU A 184 1.12 -2.21 12.23
C LEU A 184 1.04 -1.20 11.09
N ASN A 185 1.11 -1.72 9.86
CA ASN A 185 0.58 -1.18 8.62
C ASN A 185 -0.62 -0.25 8.78
N HIS A 186 -1.74 -0.93 8.90
CA HIS A 186 -3.06 -0.33 8.94
C HIS A 186 -3.22 0.61 10.14
N LEU A 187 -2.66 0.24 11.30
CA LEU A 187 -2.71 1.08 12.49
C LEU A 187 -1.95 2.40 12.30
N ALA A 188 -0.75 2.37 11.71
CA ALA A 188 0.04 3.59 11.50
C ALA A 188 -0.73 4.62 10.68
N TRP A 189 -1.45 4.15 9.66
CA TRP A 189 -2.32 4.99 8.86
C TRP A 189 -3.48 5.56 9.68
N LYS A 190 -4.22 4.74 10.42
CA LYS A 190 -5.33 5.21 11.28
C LYS A 190 -4.89 6.19 12.39
N LEU A 191 -3.66 6.04 12.88
CA LEU A 191 -3.05 6.89 13.88
C LEU A 191 -2.41 8.15 13.31
N SER A 192 -2.15 8.21 12.01
CA SER A 192 -1.49 9.36 11.40
C SER A 192 -2.27 10.67 11.58
N ASP A 193 -3.60 10.60 11.72
CA ASP A 193 -4.45 11.75 12.02
C ASP A 193 -4.68 11.96 13.54
N ALA A 194 -4.33 10.99 14.38
CA ALA A 194 -4.57 11.06 15.82
C ALA A 194 -3.53 11.96 16.51
N SER A 195 -3.95 12.95 17.29
CA SER A 195 -3.04 13.88 17.99
C SER A 195 -2.18 13.24 19.10
N GLY A 196 -2.51 12.03 19.56
CA GLY A 196 -1.83 11.36 20.69
C GLY A 196 -0.91 10.18 20.36
N TRP A 197 -0.53 9.97 19.09
CA TRP A 197 0.30 8.80 18.72
C TRP A 197 1.68 8.80 19.40
N GLU A 198 2.25 9.98 19.70
CA GLU A 198 3.55 10.10 20.39
C GLU A 198 3.45 9.56 21.81
N ASP A 199 2.39 9.90 22.54
CA ASP A 199 2.15 9.40 23.89
C ASP A 199 1.93 7.88 23.91
N VAL A 200 1.26 7.34 22.88
CA VAL A 200 1.14 5.89 22.68
C VAL A 200 2.53 5.27 22.56
N MET A 201 3.44 5.84 21.76
CA MET A 201 4.81 5.29 21.62
C MET A 201 5.60 5.36 22.93
N LEU A 202 5.47 6.44 23.70
CA LEU A 202 6.08 6.56 25.03
C LEU A 202 5.54 5.51 25.99
N HIS A 203 4.22 5.26 25.98
CA HIS A 203 3.57 4.23 26.79
C HIS A 203 4.05 2.82 26.44
N LEU A 204 4.35 2.59 25.16
CA LEU A 204 4.93 1.34 24.67
C LEU A 204 6.41 1.17 25.06
N GLY A 205 7.01 2.17 25.70
CA GLY A 205 8.38 2.14 26.22
C GLY A 205 9.43 2.71 25.27
N LEU A 206 9.01 3.39 24.18
CA LEU A 206 9.93 4.15 23.34
C LEU A 206 10.29 5.48 24.00
N THR A 207 11.45 6.03 23.65
CA THR A 207 11.98 7.26 24.22
C THR A 207 11.63 8.48 23.36
N GLN A 208 11.77 9.68 23.91
CA GLN A 208 11.65 10.93 23.14
C GLN A 208 12.71 11.04 22.03
N ASP A 209 13.89 10.47 22.24
CA ASP A 209 14.94 10.45 21.22
C ASP A 209 14.57 9.52 20.06
N ASP A 210 13.88 8.39 20.33
CA ASP A 210 13.33 7.53 19.28
C ASP A 210 12.29 8.29 18.43
N ILE A 211 11.37 9.03 19.07
CA ILE A 211 10.38 9.87 18.37
C ILE A 211 11.06 10.91 17.49
N ARG A 212 12.08 11.60 18.03
CA ARG A 212 12.84 12.61 17.27
C ARG A 212 13.54 11.96 16.09
N HIS A 213 14.18 10.81 16.28
CA HIS A 213 14.85 10.08 15.21
C HIS A 213 13.87 9.68 14.09
N ALA A 214 12.67 9.20 14.43
CA ALA A 214 11.65 8.87 13.44
C ALA A 214 11.15 10.10 12.66
N LYS A 215 10.99 11.24 13.33
CA LYS A 215 10.65 12.53 12.70
C LYS A 215 11.77 13.00 11.77
N ASP A 216 13.03 12.90 12.19
CA ASP A 216 14.17 13.28 11.37
C ASP A 216 14.33 12.36 10.15
N ALA A 217 14.03 11.06 10.30
CA ALA A 217 14.06 10.08 9.21
C ALA A 217 12.90 10.28 8.21
N HIS A 218 11.76 10.77 8.68
CA HIS A 218 10.54 10.94 7.89
C HIS A 218 9.89 12.31 8.16
N PRO A 219 10.53 13.43 7.77
CA PRO A 219 10.12 14.78 8.19
C PRO A 219 8.71 15.15 7.72
N ASP A 220 8.33 14.70 6.53
CA ASP A 220 7.12 15.18 5.85
C ASP A 220 5.91 14.25 6.00
N TYR A 221 6.09 13.02 6.50
CA TYR A 221 5.04 12.00 6.44
C TYR A 221 4.81 11.30 7.77
N ARG A 222 3.82 11.80 8.50
CA ARG A 222 3.43 11.34 9.84
C ARG A 222 3.09 9.85 9.89
N CYS A 223 2.43 9.31 8.86
CA CYS A 223 2.16 7.86 8.79
C CYS A 223 3.45 7.03 8.75
N SER A 224 4.49 7.44 8.01
CA SER A 224 5.80 6.78 8.05
C SER A 224 6.50 6.96 9.40
N GLN A 225 6.36 8.10 10.06
CA GLN A 225 6.86 8.29 11.44
C GLN A 225 6.23 7.28 12.41
N VAL A 226 4.89 7.17 12.40
CA VAL A 226 4.15 6.21 13.25
C VAL A 226 4.52 4.78 12.92
N HIS A 227 4.58 4.43 11.62
CA HIS A 227 4.95 3.08 11.19
C HIS A 227 6.36 2.73 11.64
N HIS A 228 7.32 3.61 11.41
CA HIS A 228 8.71 3.43 11.84
C HIS A 228 8.80 3.20 13.36
N MET A 229 8.04 3.97 14.14
CA MET A 229 8.01 3.83 15.59
C MET A 229 7.37 2.52 16.04
N LEU A 230 6.29 2.08 15.41
CA LEU A 230 5.69 0.77 15.68
C LEU A 230 6.67 -0.38 15.37
N LEU A 231 7.42 -0.30 14.26
CA LEU A 231 8.45 -1.28 13.94
C LEU A 231 9.58 -1.30 14.96
N MET A 232 10.07 -0.12 15.36
CA MET A 232 11.10 0.02 16.38
C MET A 232 10.64 -0.54 17.73
N TRP A 233 9.37 -0.32 18.09
CA TRP A 233 8.78 -0.91 19.28
C TRP A 233 8.77 -2.44 19.22
N VAL A 234 8.37 -3.03 18.08
CA VAL A 234 8.42 -4.49 17.90
C VAL A 234 9.85 -5.00 17.97
N GLU A 235 10.81 -4.32 17.34
CA GLU A 235 12.23 -4.70 17.38
C GLU A 235 12.79 -4.67 18.81
N LYS A 236 12.52 -3.59 19.57
CA LYS A 236 13.02 -3.43 20.96
C LYS A 236 12.33 -4.37 21.95
N SER A 237 11.02 -4.57 21.81
CA SER A 237 10.23 -5.39 22.74
C SER A 237 10.25 -6.87 22.39
N GLY A 238 10.65 -7.22 21.16
CA GLY A 238 10.68 -8.59 20.66
C GLY A 238 9.33 -9.28 20.82
N THR A 239 9.33 -10.40 21.54
CA THR A 239 8.11 -11.18 21.79
C THR A 239 7.14 -10.52 22.75
N GLU A 240 7.60 -9.55 23.55
CA GLU A 240 6.71 -8.78 24.42
C GLU A 240 5.94 -7.69 23.67
N ALA A 241 6.16 -7.52 22.36
CA ALA A 241 5.44 -6.57 21.53
C ALA A 241 4.01 -7.06 21.21
N THR A 242 3.20 -7.34 22.23
CA THR A 242 1.92 -8.02 22.03
C THR A 242 0.80 -7.05 21.65
N VAL A 243 -0.21 -7.56 20.93
CA VAL A 243 -1.40 -6.80 20.53
C VAL A 243 -2.14 -6.27 21.75
N GLY A 244 -2.20 -7.03 22.85
CA GLY A 244 -2.77 -6.59 24.11
C GLY A 244 -2.10 -5.32 24.63
N ARG A 245 -0.76 -5.29 24.69
CA ARG A 245 -0.01 -4.09 25.11
C ARG A 245 -0.24 -2.91 24.18
N LEU A 246 -0.32 -3.15 22.87
CA LEU A 246 -0.63 -2.14 21.89
C LEU A 246 -2.03 -1.55 22.12
N CYS A 247 -3.04 -2.40 22.26
CA CYS A 247 -4.41 -1.97 22.54
C CYS A 247 -4.54 -1.24 23.88
N ASP A 248 -3.83 -1.66 24.92
CA ASP A 248 -3.84 -0.98 26.22
C ASP A 248 -3.22 0.41 26.13
N ALA A 249 -2.08 0.55 25.44
CA ALA A 249 -1.48 1.86 25.18
C ALA A 249 -2.42 2.78 24.38
N LEU A 250 -3.08 2.24 23.34
CA LEU A 250 -4.05 2.98 22.54
C LEU A 250 -5.25 3.48 23.37
N LYS A 251 -5.80 2.61 24.24
CA LYS A 251 -6.91 2.97 25.14
C LYS A 251 -6.49 4.02 26.18
N ASN A 252 -5.31 3.85 26.78
CA ASN A 252 -4.80 4.77 27.81
C ASN A 252 -4.57 6.20 27.28
N HIS A 253 -4.36 6.33 25.98
CA HIS A 253 -4.19 7.62 25.29
C HIS A 253 -5.40 8.04 24.46
N ASN A 254 -6.60 7.52 24.80
CA ASN A 254 -7.88 7.91 24.21
C ASN A 254 -7.93 7.82 22.68
N VAL A 255 -7.20 6.89 22.08
CA VAL A 255 -7.41 6.57 20.66
C VAL A 255 -8.79 5.92 20.54
N GLU A 256 -9.60 6.39 19.59
CA GLU A 256 -10.92 5.83 19.31
C GLU A 256 -10.84 4.32 19.05
N THR A 257 -11.62 3.52 19.79
CA THR A 257 -11.60 2.05 19.71
C THR A 257 -11.77 1.53 18.29
N GLU A 258 -12.61 2.19 17.49
CA GLU A 258 -12.86 1.83 16.08
C GLU A 258 -11.58 1.83 15.23
N LYS A 259 -10.58 2.65 15.57
CA LYS A 259 -9.32 2.75 14.82
C LYS A 259 -8.42 1.53 14.99
N PHE A 260 -8.61 0.73 16.04
CA PHE A 260 -7.76 -0.42 16.33
C PHE A 260 -8.53 -1.69 16.71
N LEU A 261 -9.86 -1.68 16.59
CA LEU A 261 -10.72 -2.84 16.89
C LEU A 261 -10.33 -4.08 16.07
N PHE A 262 -9.86 -3.87 14.83
CA PHE A 262 -9.35 -4.91 13.95
C PHE A 262 -8.16 -5.70 14.53
N LEU A 263 -7.38 -5.09 15.42
CA LEU A 263 -6.29 -5.79 16.12
C LEU A 263 -6.85 -6.86 17.05
N THR A 264 -7.99 -6.57 17.69
CA THR A 264 -8.58 -7.46 18.67
C THR A 264 -9.52 -8.50 18.08
N ASP A 265 -10.19 -8.12 17.01
CA ASP A 265 -11.09 -8.97 16.26
C ASP A 265 -10.86 -8.73 14.76
N PRO A 266 -10.07 -9.58 14.10
CA PRO A 266 -9.80 -9.46 12.67
C PRO A 266 -11.07 -9.52 11.80
N SER A 267 -12.18 -10.07 12.31
CA SER A 267 -13.46 -10.10 11.57
C SER A 267 -14.14 -8.74 11.52
N LEU A 268 -13.83 -7.84 12.47
CA LEU A 268 -14.30 -6.46 12.48
C LEU A 268 -13.43 -5.53 11.62
N ARG A 269 -12.39 -6.07 10.98
CA ARG A 269 -11.62 -5.35 9.99
C ARG A 269 -12.53 -4.96 8.82
N GLN A 270 -12.37 -3.73 8.34
CA GLN A 270 -13.02 -3.28 7.11
C GLN A 270 -12.51 -4.12 5.95
N VAL A 271 -13.45 -4.58 5.11
CA VAL A 271 -13.12 -5.33 3.91
C VAL A 271 -12.42 -4.40 2.92
N THR A 272 -11.25 -4.81 2.48
CA THR A 272 -10.41 -4.09 1.52
C THR A 272 -10.82 -4.43 0.08
N LEU A 273 -10.47 -3.59 -0.90
CA LEU A 273 -10.72 -3.95 -2.30
C LEU A 273 -9.93 -5.20 -2.70
N TRP A 274 -8.76 -5.39 -2.10
CA TRP A 274 -7.96 -6.60 -2.27
C TRP A 274 -8.68 -7.86 -1.76
N ASP A 275 -9.31 -7.80 -0.59
CA ASP A 275 -10.12 -8.91 -0.06
C ASP A 275 -11.22 -9.31 -1.04
N LEU A 276 -11.95 -8.33 -1.57
CA LEU A 276 -13.05 -8.54 -2.53
C LEU A 276 -12.53 -9.16 -3.82
N ALA A 277 -11.39 -8.70 -4.31
CA ALA A 277 -10.72 -9.28 -5.47
C ALA A 277 -10.33 -10.74 -5.25
N GLN A 278 -9.68 -11.07 -4.13
CA GLN A 278 -9.30 -12.45 -3.82
C GLN A 278 -10.52 -13.36 -3.66
N LEU A 279 -11.56 -12.85 -3.02
CA LEU A 279 -12.84 -13.55 -2.88
C LEU A 279 -13.46 -13.82 -4.25
N SER A 280 -13.54 -12.82 -5.12
CA SER A 280 -14.13 -12.98 -6.46
C SER A 280 -13.45 -14.03 -7.33
N ARG A 281 -12.16 -14.29 -7.10
CA ARG A 281 -11.35 -15.27 -7.82
C ARG A 281 -11.51 -16.69 -7.29
N SER A 282 -11.86 -16.80 -6.03
CA SER A 282 -12.06 -18.08 -5.33
C SER A 282 -13.45 -18.67 -5.59
N PHE A 283 -14.36 -17.88 -6.16
CA PHE A 283 -15.70 -18.32 -6.53
C PHE A 283 -15.78 -18.69 -8.01
N HIS A 284 -16.32 -19.87 -8.30
CA HIS A 284 -16.44 -20.42 -9.65
C HIS A 284 -17.90 -20.54 -10.14
N SER A 285 -18.87 -20.70 -9.22
CA SER A 285 -20.32 -20.67 -9.49
C SER A 285 -21.08 -20.19 -8.23
N ASP A 286 -22.34 -19.82 -8.40
CA ASP A 286 -23.29 -19.54 -7.29
C ASP A 286 -22.96 -18.32 -6.42
N TRP A 287 -22.64 -17.20 -7.07
CA TRP A 287 -22.32 -15.94 -6.38
C TRP A 287 -23.57 -15.10 -6.08
N GLU A 288 -24.68 -15.34 -6.78
CA GLU A 288 -25.92 -14.60 -6.62
C GLU A 288 -26.55 -14.74 -5.23
N PRO A 289 -26.63 -15.94 -4.60
CA PRO A 289 -27.14 -16.08 -3.24
C PRO A 289 -26.30 -15.30 -2.22
N LEU A 290 -24.98 -15.21 -2.44
CA LEU A 290 -24.09 -14.39 -1.61
C LEU A 290 -24.42 -12.91 -1.79
N ALA A 291 -24.56 -12.42 -3.02
CA ALA A 291 -24.92 -11.04 -3.30
C ALA A 291 -26.27 -10.66 -2.65
N LEU A 292 -27.28 -11.52 -2.77
CA LEU A 292 -28.58 -11.35 -2.11
C LEU A 292 -28.45 -11.37 -0.58
N GLY A 293 -27.66 -12.29 -0.03
CA GLY A 293 -27.39 -12.37 1.41
C GLY A 293 -26.66 -11.14 1.98
N LEU A 294 -25.89 -10.45 1.12
CA LEU A 294 -25.26 -9.17 1.42
C LEU A 294 -26.19 -7.96 1.24
N GLY A 295 -27.45 -8.19 0.83
CA GLY A 295 -28.47 -7.15 0.70
C GLY A 295 -28.55 -6.47 -0.66
N LEU A 296 -27.85 -6.98 -1.68
CA LEU A 296 -27.99 -6.48 -3.06
C LEU A 296 -29.33 -6.92 -3.66
N THR A 297 -29.87 -6.10 -4.57
CA THR A 297 -31.13 -6.40 -5.27
C THR A 297 -30.90 -7.31 -6.48
N GLU A 298 -31.97 -7.95 -6.98
CA GLU A 298 -31.91 -8.70 -8.25
C GLU A 298 -31.50 -7.79 -9.42
N ASP A 299 -31.92 -6.53 -9.41
CA ASP A 299 -31.54 -5.55 -10.44
C ASP A 299 -30.03 -5.23 -10.39
N ASP A 300 -29.43 -5.13 -9.20
CA ASP A 300 -27.98 -4.95 -9.04
C ASP A 300 -27.21 -6.15 -9.62
N ILE A 301 -27.71 -7.37 -9.36
CA ILE A 301 -27.13 -8.62 -9.86
C ILE A 301 -27.22 -8.69 -11.38
N GLU A 302 -28.38 -8.41 -11.96
CA GLU A 302 -28.56 -8.39 -13.42
C GLU A 302 -27.75 -7.28 -14.10
N SER A 303 -27.59 -6.13 -13.45
CA SER A 303 -26.68 -5.06 -13.89
C SER A 303 -25.23 -5.55 -13.96
N CYS A 304 -24.75 -6.27 -12.94
CA CYS A 304 -23.41 -6.86 -12.91
C CYS A 304 -23.22 -7.91 -14.02
N LYS A 305 -24.22 -8.79 -14.24
CA LYS A 305 -24.21 -9.80 -15.31
C LYS A 305 -24.16 -9.16 -16.70
N LYS A 306 -24.97 -8.13 -16.92
CA LYS A 306 -25.01 -7.37 -18.17
C LYS A 306 -23.69 -6.64 -18.43
N LYS A 307 -23.06 -6.09 -17.38
CA LYS A 307 -21.78 -5.38 -17.50
C LYS A 307 -20.62 -6.32 -17.85
N TYR A 308 -20.61 -7.53 -17.28
CA TYR A 308 -19.54 -8.52 -17.47
C TYR A 308 -20.08 -9.86 -17.98
N PRO A 309 -20.55 -9.94 -19.23
CA PRO A 309 -21.08 -11.18 -19.78
C PRO A 309 -19.99 -12.26 -19.78
N ASN A 310 -20.35 -13.47 -19.32
CA ASN A 310 -19.49 -14.66 -19.29
C ASN A 310 -18.24 -14.59 -18.39
N ASN A 311 -18.11 -13.60 -17.49
CA ASN A 311 -17.00 -13.52 -16.55
C ASN A 311 -17.50 -13.46 -15.10
N VAL A 312 -17.74 -14.63 -14.52
CA VAL A 312 -18.30 -14.80 -13.16
C VAL A 312 -17.49 -14.05 -12.10
N SER A 313 -16.15 -14.14 -12.13
CA SER A 313 -15.30 -13.44 -11.17
C SER A 313 -15.46 -11.91 -11.27
N ARG A 314 -15.60 -11.36 -12.48
CA ARG A 314 -15.86 -9.92 -12.65
C ARG A 314 -17.27 -9.52 -12.24
N GLN A 315 -18.27 -10.36 -12.51
CA GLN A 315 -19.64 -10.14 -12.04
C GLN A 315 -19.69 -10.07 -10.51
N LEU A 316 -19.09 -11.05 -9.83
CA LEU A 316 -19.02 -11.07 -8.37
C LEU A 316 -18.20 -9.90 -7.82
N LEU A 317 -17.02 -9.58 -8.39
CA LEU A 317 -16.25 -8.42 -7.95
C LEU A 317 -17.07 -7.12 -8.07
N SER A 318 -17.80 -6.95 -9.17
CA SER A 318 -18.68 -5.79 -9.37
C SER A 318 -19.77 -5.73 -8.30
N ALA A 319 -20.42 -6.86 -8.00
CA ALA A 319 -21.44 -6.95 -6.98
C ALA A 319 -20.88 -6.63 -5.57
N LEU A 320 -19.73 -7.21 -5.22
CA LEU A 320 -19.06 -6.94 -3.95
C LEU A 320 -18.67 -5.47 -3.80
N LEU A 321 -18.26 -4.81 -4.87
CA LEU A 321 -17.97 -3.38 -4.86
C LEU A 321 -19.24 -2.55 -4.67
N LEU A 322 -20.35 -2.91 -5.31
CA LEU A 322 -21.65 -2.28 -5.05
C LEU A 322 -22.05 -2.44 -3.58
N TRP A 323 -21.92 -3.64 -3.03
CA TRP A 323 -22.18 -3.91 -1.62
C TRP A 323 -21.29 -3.06 -0.71
N LYS A 324 -19.99 -2.95 -1.03
CA LYS A 324 -19.04 -2.16 -0.26
C LYS A 324 -19.40 -0.67 -0.28
N VAL A 325 -19.83 -0.15 -1.42
CA VAL A 325 -20.33 1.23 -1.56
C VAL A 325 -21.60 1.44 -0.72
N GLN A 326 -22.57 0.53 -0.79
CA GLN A 326 -23.81 0.60 0.00
C GLN A 326 -23.55 0.50 1.51
N SER A 327 -22.60 -0.35 1.92
CA SER A 327 -22.24 -0.57 3.32
C SER A 327 -21.32 0.52 3.89
N GLY A 328 -20.69 1.33 3.04
CA GLY A 328 -19.74 2.37 3.46
C GLY A 328 -18.63 1.83 4.36
N THR A 329 -18.43 2.47 5.50
CA THR A 329 -17.43 2.07 6.52
C THR A 329 -17.85 0.87 7.37
N GLN A 330 -19.10 0.41 7.26
CA GLN A 330 -19.65 -0.70 8.05
C GLN A 330 -19.38 -2.08 7.41
N GLY A 331 -18.96 -2.13 6.14
CA GLY A 331 -18.61 -3.37 5.45
C GLY A 331 -17.39 -4.04 6.08
N THR A 332 -17.61 -5.06 6.91
CA THR A 332 -16.61 -5.79 7.68
C THR A 332 -16.48 -7.24 7.22
N VAL A 333 -15.34 -7.87 7.51
CA VAL A 333 -15.10 -9.28 7.13
C VAL A 333 -16.16 -10.21 7.73
N SER A 334 -16.66 -9.92 8.93
CA SER A 334 -17.73 -10.70 9.58
C SER A 334 -19.03 -10.76 8.79
N MET A 335 -19.36 -9.72 8.00
CA MET A 335 -20.52 -9.73 7.10
C MET A 335 -20.34 -10.73 5.94
N LEU A 336 -19.10 -11.14 5.65
CA LEU A 336 -18.75 -12.17 4.68
C LEU A 336 -18.64 -13.57 5.31
N SER A 337 -19.07 -13.77 6.57
CA SER A 337 -18.97 -15.05 7.28
C SER A 337 -19.83 -16.18 6.71
N GLY A 338 -20.80 -15.87 5.84
CA GLY A 338 -21.61 -16.86 5.12
C GLY A 338 -20.88 -17.57 3.97
N ILE A 339 -19.61 -17.22 3.73
CA ILE A 339 -18.77 -17.77 2.65
C ILE A 339 -18.04 -19.03 3.13
N ASP A 340 -17.59 -19.86 2.19
CA ASP A 340 -16.75 -21.02 2.45
C ASP A 340 -15.67 -20.73 3.53
N SER A 341 -15.62 -21.60 4.54
CA SER A 341 -14.79 -21.43 5.74
C SER A 341 -13.29 -21.30 5.45
N HIS A 342 -12.80 -21.88 4.35
CA HIS A 342 -11.40 -21.76 3.95
C HIS A 342 -11.10 -20.38 3.38
N ILE A 343 -11.99 -19.86 2.53
CA ILE A 343 -11.88 -18.48 1.99
C ILE A 343 -11.98 -17.47 3.13
N TYR A 344 -12.93 -17.67 4.04
CA TYR A 344 -13.10 -16.80 5.21
C TYR A 344 -11.83 -16.74 6.08
N LYS A 345 -11.17 -17.88 6.34
CA LYS A 345 -9.88 -17.91 7.06
C LYS A 345 -8.79 -17.13 6.33
N SER A 346 -8.72 -17.20 5.00
CA SER A 346 -7.76 -16.42 4.22
C SER A 346 -8.00 -14.90 4.34
N LEU A 347 -9.25 -14.46 4.48
CA LEU A 347 -9.61 -13.05 4.67
C LEU A 347 -9.26 -12.51 6.07
N LEU A 348 -9.13 -13.38 7.08
CA LEU A 348 -8.73 -13.00 8.43
C LEU A 348 -7.22 -12.74 8.55
N SER A 349 -6.42 -13.12 7.55
CA SER A 349 -4.96 -12.93 7.54
C SER A 349 -4.45 -12.49 6.17
N PRO A 350 -4.90 -11.33 5.65
CA PRO A 350 -4.53 -10.91 4.31
C PRO A 350 -3.06 -10.46 4.28
N SER A 351 -2.28 -11.04 3.36
CA SER A 351 -1.09 -10.37 2.86
C SER A 351 -1.51 -9.46 1.71
N VAL A 352 -1.76 -8.18 1.98
CA VAL A 352 -2.01 -7.23 0.88
C VAL A 352 -0.68 -6.96 0.18
N PRO A 353 -0.57 -7.24 -1.13
CA PRO A 353 0.67 -7.01 -1.85
C PRO A 353 0.97 -5.51 -1.96
N VAL A 354 2.26 -5.19 -1.93
CA VAL A 354 2.77 -3.87 -2.31
C VAL A 354 2.53 -3.66 -3.80
N ALA A 355 2.06 -2.48 -4.18
CA ALA A 355 1.87 -2.10 -5.57
C ALA A 355 3.21 -2.16 -6.30
N SER A 356 3.28 -2.95 -7.37
CA SER A 356 4.49 -3.06 -8.18
C SER A 356 4.67 -1.82 -9.06
N VAL A 357 5.92 -1.54 -9.44
CA VAL A 357 6.26 -0.50 -10.42
C VAL A 357 5.48 -0.68 -11.73
N TRP A 358 5.28 -1.94 -12.15
CA TRP A 358 4.50 -2.25 -13.35
C TRP A 358 3.04 -1.82 -13.20
N GLN A 359 2.39 -2.19 -12.09
CA GLN A 359 1.02 -1.80 -11.78
C GLN A 359 0.84 -0.27 -11.78
N LEU A 360 1.76 0.45 -11.13
CA LEU A 360 1.75 1.91 -11.12
C LEU A 360 2.00 2.52 -12.50
N GLY A 361 2.89 1.89 -13.27
CA GLY A 361 3.14 2.21 -14.68
C GLY A 361 1.84 2.17 -15.49
N THR A 362 1.17 1.02 -15.47
CA THR A 362 -0.06 0.79 -16.23
C THR A 362 -1.21 1.66 -15.76
N VAL A 363 -1.37 1.89 -14.44
CA VAL A 363 -2.38 2.82 -13.91
C VAL A 363 -2.07 4.25 -14.37
N GLY A 364 -0.85 4.73 -14.14
CA GLY A 364 -0.44 6.10 -14.47
C GLY A 364 -0.68 6.46 -15.94
N ASN A 365 -0.42 5.51 -16.85
CA ASN A 365 -0.69 5.68 -18.29
C ASN A 365 -2.18 5.82 -18.65
N LYS A 366 -3.06 5.18 -17.88
CA LYS A 366 -4.50 5.17 -18.18
C LYS A 366 -5.23 6.36 -17.54
N LEU A 367 -4.64 7.03 -16.56
CA LEU A 367 -5.28 8.12 -15.83
C LEU A 367 -5.18 9.45 -16.58
N HIS A 368 -6.28 10.21 -16.57
CA HIS A 368 -6.24 11.63 -16.87
C HIS A 368 -5.41 12.37 -15.79
N PRO A 369 -4.64 13.43 -16.12
CA PRO A 369 -3.85 14.19 -15.14
C PRO A 369 -4.63 14.61 -13.90
N ASP A 370 -5.81 15.21 -14.06
CA ASP A 370 -6.63 15.69 -12.94
C ASP A 370 -7.09 14.54 -12.02
N ILE A 371 -7.42 13.39 -12.60
CA ILE A 371 -7.79 12.18 -11.85
C ILE A 371 -6.55 11.66 -11.11
N CYS A 372 -5.38 11.64 -11.76
CA CYS A 372 -4.14 11.23 -11.12
C CYS A 372 -3.77 12.14 -9.94
N ASP A 373 -3.98 13.45 -10.07
CA ASP A 373 -3.73 14.40 -8.98
C ASP A 373 -4.69 14.13 -7.80
N ALA A 374 -5.97 13.88 -8.06
CA ALA A 374 -6.94 13.48 -7.03
C ALA A 374 -6.54 12.16 -6.34
N VAL A 375 -6.12 11.15 -7.11
CA VAL A 375 -5.58 9.89 -6.59
C VAL A 375 -4.35 10.14 -5.72
N CYS A 376 -3.40 10.95 -6.18
CA CYS A 376 -2.17 11.24 -5.45
C CYS A 376 -2.44 12.00 -4.14
N LEU A 377 -3.40 12.94 -4.14
CA LEU A 377 -3.84 13.64 -2.93
C LEU A 377 -4.42 12.66 -1.91
N HIS A 378 -5.29 11.75 -2.34
CA HIS A 378 -5.86 10.72 -1.47
C HIS A 378 -4.79 9.76 -0.93
N LEU A 379 -3.77 9.45 -1.76
CA LEU A 379 -2.59 8.68 -1.37
C LEU A 379 -1.63 9.42 -0.42
N GLY A 380 -1.91 10.69 -0.10
CA GLY A 380 -1.18 11.49 0.88
C GLY A 380 -0.05 12.35 0.30
N LEU A 381 0.04 12.52 -1.02
CA LEU A 381 0.92 13.55 -1.59
C LEU A 381 0.30 14.92 -1.37
N THR A 382 1.12 15.94 -1.07
CA THR A 382 0.60 17.31 -0.92
C THR A 382 0.40 17.97 -2.28
N ARG A 383 -0.46 19.00 -2.33
CA ARG A 383 -0.66 19.80 -3.54
C ARG A 383 0.65 20.43 -4.02
N GLU A 384 1.48 20.87 -3.09
CA GLU A 384 2.78 21.49 -3.37
C GLU A 384 3.74 20.47 -3.99
N MET A 385 3.74 19.22 -3.52
CA MET A 385 4.55 18.15 -4.11
C MET A 385 4.10 17.83 -5.54
N ILE A 386 2.79 17.71 -5.75
CA ILE A 386 2.22 17.46 -7.08
C ILE A 386 2.55 18.61 -8.01
N GLN A 387 2.32 19.86 -7.58
CA GLN A 387 2.60 21.06 -8.37
C GLN A 387 4.09 21.21 -8.69
N ALA A 388 4.97 21.09 -7.70
CA ALA A 388 6.42 21.17 -7.91
C ALA A 388 6.91 20.09 -8.89
N HIS A 389 6.30 18.90 -8.83
CA HIS A 389 6.61 17.83 -9.77
C HIS A 389 6.11 18.16 -11.18
N ARG A 390 4.86 18.62 -11.34
CA ARG A 390 4.33 19.08 -12.64
C ARG A 390 5.17 20.21 -13.24
N GLU A 391 5.55 21.20 -12.44
CA GLU A 391 6.39 22.34 -12.87
C GLU A 391 7.79 21.90 -13.30
N LYS A 392 8.41 20.95 -12.59
CA LYS A 392 9.74 20.43 -12.92
C LYS A 392 9.80 19.80 -14.31
N TYR A 393 8.71 19.17 -14.75
CA TYR A 393 8.62 18.49 -16.04
C TYR A 393 7.80 19.25 -17.08
N ARG A 394 7.34 20.47 -16.75
CA ARG A 394 6.76 21.44 -17.68
C ARG A 394 7.87 21.97 -18.59
N LEU A 395 8.34 21.13 -19.51
CA LEU A 395 9.14 21.56 -20.64
C LEU A 395 8.28 22.49 -21.51
N ASP A 396 8.88 23.55 -22.05
CA ASP A 396 8.29 24.48 -23.02
C ASP A 396 7.80 23.71 -24.27
N SER A 397 6.67 23.01 -24.18
CA SER A 397 6.16 22.17 -25.26
C SER A 397 5.00 22.86 -25.97
N SER A 398 5.32 23.31 -27.17
CA SER A 398 4.41 23.41 -28.32
C SER A 398 3.46 22.19 -28.40
N GLU A 399 2.19 22.51 -28.67
CA GLU A 399 0.91 21.77 -28.54
C GLU A 399 0.81 20.31 -29.06
N ALA A 400 1.87 19.68 -29.56
CA ALA A 400 1.74 18.43 -30.34
C ALA A 400 2.10 17.11 -29.62
N TRP A 401 2.62 17.13 -28.39
CA TRP A 401 3.15 15.93 -27.70
C TRP A 401 2.43 15.57 -26.38
N GLU A 402 1.29 16.19 -26.09
CA GLU A 402 0.69 16.26 -24.76
C GLU A 402 0.26 14.89 -24.17
N MET A 403 -0.35 13.98 -24.95
CA MET A 403 -0.91 12.75 -24.38
C MET A 403 0.13 11.75 -23.85
N SER A 404 1.27 11.60 -24.52
CA SER A 404 2.32 10.68 -24.08
C SER A 404 3.05 11.18 -22.83
N GLN A 405 3.13 12.50 -22.64
CA GLN A 405 3.78 13.08 -21.49
C GLN A 405 2.93 12.92 -20.22
N TYR A 406 1.61 12.99 -20.31
CA TYR A 406 0.74 12.83 -19.13
C TYR A 406 0.95 11.49 -18.43
N GLY A 407 1.09 10.40 -19.17
CA GLY A 407 1.42 9.09 -18.61
C GLY A 407 2.72 9.12 -17.79
N ILE A 408 3.78 9.73 -18.33
CA ILE A 408 5.08 9.83 -17.64
C ILE A 408 4.97 10.63 -16.34
N HIS A 409 4.24 11.75 -16.35
CA HIS A 409 4.04 12.56 -15.15
C HIS A 409 3.24 11.80 -14.09
N ASN A 410 2.17 11.13 -14.50
CA ASN A 410 1.32 10.35 -13.60
C ASN A 410 2.09 9.17 -12.99
N ILE A 411 2.85 8.44 -13.82
CA ILE A 411 3.71 7.34 -13.36
C ILE A 411 4.73 7.86 -12.34
N SER A 412 5.40 8.96 -12.65
CA SER A 412 6.42 9.49 -11.75
C SER A 412 5.85 10.00 -10.41
N LEU A 413 4.63 10.53 -10.38
CA LEU A 413 3.90 10.84 -9.15
C LEU A 413 3.53 9.57 -8.36
N LEU A 414 3.02 8.53 -9.02
CA LEU A 414 2.70 7.26 -8.38
C LEU A 414 3.97 6.54 -7.86
N LEU A 415 5.09 6.67 -8.56
CA LEU A 415 6.38 6.15 -8.09
C LEU A 415 6.95 6.98 -6.95
N ARG A 416 6.70 8.30 -6.93
CA ARG A 416 7.00 9.15 -5.77
C ARG A 416 6.20 8.67 -4.56
N TRP A 417 4.92 8.37 -4.73
CA TRP A 417 4.10 7.75 -3.70
C TRP A 417 4.68 6.41 -3.23
N LEU A 418 4.98 5.49 -4.15
CA LEU A 418 5.59 4.20 -3.82
C LEU A 418 6.88 4.37 -3.00
N ASN A 419 7.72 5.32 -3.38
CA ASN A 419 8.97 5.61 -2.68
C ASN A 419 8.74 6.25 -1.30
N MET A 420 7.75 7.12 -1.15
CA MET A 420 7.40 7.73 0.15
C MET A 420 6.77 6.72 1.11
N ALA A 421 5.86 5.90 0.60
CA ALA A 421 5.14 4.92 1.40
C ALA A 421 5.94 3.63 1.57
N GLY A 422 6.88 3.28 0.69
CA GLY A 422 7.67 2.05 0.78
C GLY A 422 6.77 0.81 0.84
N SER A 423 6.94 -0.02 1.88
CA SER A 423 6.09 -1.20 2.13
C SER A 423 4.62 -0.88 2.39
N GLN A 424 4.31 0.40 2.64
CA GLN A 424 2.96 0.89 2.90
C GLN A 424 2.17 1.17 1.63
N ALA A 425 2.81 1.14 0.46
CA ALA A 425 2.22 1.40 -0.84
C ALA A 425 1.43 0.17 -1.32
N THR A 426 0.42 -0.22 -0.55
CA THR A 426 -0.36 -1.44 -0.83
C THR A 426 -1.28 -1.23 -2.04
N LEU A 427 -1.55 -2.32 -2.77
CA LEU A 427 -2.55 -2.29 -3.84
C LEU A 427 -3.91 -1.84 -3.36
N ASP A 428 -4.26 -2.18 -2.13
CA ASP A 428 -5.53 -1.76 -1.56
C ASP A 428 -5.65 -0.23 -1.47
N LYS A 429 -4.65 0.47 -0.94
CA LYS A 429 -4.65 1.95 -0.88
C LYS A 429 -4.72 2.56 -2.28
N LEU A 430 -4.02 1.98 -3.24
CA LEU A 430 -4.09 2.43 -4.63
C LEU A 430 -5.52 2.27 -5.18
N CYS A 431 -6.13 1.11 -4.99
CA CYS A 431 -7.49 0.82 -5.46
C CYS A 431 -8.55 1.68 -4.75
N GLU A 432 -8.46 1.88 -3.44
CA GLU A 432 -9.31 2.81 -2.69
C GLU A 432 -9.20 4.23 -3.23
N SER A 433 -7.98 4.68 -3.54
CA SER A 433 -7.75 6.03 -4.08
C SER A 433 -8.27 6.19 -5.51
N LEU A 434 -8.13 5.14 -6.34
CA LEU A 434 -8.71 5.10 -7.68
C LEU A 434 -10.23 5.15 -7.60
N HIS A 435 -10.83 4.39 -6.69
CA HIS A 435 -12.28 4.40 -6.47
C HIS A 435 -12.77 5.75 -5.94
N TYR A 436 -12.05 6.36 -5.00
CA TYR A 436 -12.33 7.71 -4.49
C TYR A 436 -12.34 8.77 -5.60
N ALA A 437 -11.43 8.64 -6.57
CA ALA A 437 -11.34 9.52 -7.74
C ALA A 437 -12.34 9.16 -8.86
N ASP A 438 -13.36 8.33 -8.58
CA ASP A 438 -14.38 7.85 -9.52
C ASP A 438 -13.80 7.18 -10.78
N VAL A 439 -12.65 6.52 -10.64
CA VAL A 439 -12.06 5.74 -11.73
C VAL A 439 -12.90 4.48 -11.90
N GLN A 440 -13.30 4.19 -13.14
CA GLN A 440 -14.06 2.98 -13.43
C GLN A 440 -13.24 1.73 -13.13
N LEU A 441 -13.85 0.74 -12.48
CA LEU A 441 -13.22 -0.54 -12.12
C LEU A 441 -12.48 -1.20 -13.29
N ASP A 442 -13.02 -1.09 -14.50
CA ASP A 442 -12.42 -1.68 -15.71
C ASP A 442 -11.05 -1.12 -16.04
N MET A 443 -10.76 0.11 -15.62
CA MET A 443 -9.48 0.74 -15.83
C MET A 443 -8.38 0.14 -14.96
N TYR A 444 -8.71 -0.39 -13.77
CA TYR A 444 -7.72 -0.90 -12.80
C TYR A 444 -7.97 -2.34 -12.33
N ASN A 445 -8.94 -3.05 -12.90
CA ASN A 445 -9.19 -4.47 -12.64
C ASN A 445 -7.91 -5.33 -12.75
N PHE A 446 -7.05 -5.00 -13.73
CA PHE A 446 -5.78 -5.68 -13.96
C PHE A 446 -4.85 -5.67 -12.74
N LEU A 447 -5.04 -4.73 -11.79
CA LEU A 447 -4.29 -4.71 -10.53
C LEU A 447 -4.53 -5.99 -9.71
N PHE A 448 -5.70 -6.60 -9.86
CA PHE A 448 -6.13 -7.77 -9.10
C PHE A 448 -5.80 -9.10 -9.78
N ASP A 449 -5.35 -9.05 -11.03
CA ASP A 449 -4.98 -10.22 -11.81
C ASP A 449 -3.47 -10.23 -12.13
N PRO A 450 -2.64 -10.83 -11.26
CA PRO A 450 -1.23 -11.04 -11.54
C PRO A 450 -0.99 -12.07 -12.65
N ILE A 451 -2.01 -12.82 -13.12
CA ILE A 451 -1.83 -14.03 -13.94
C ILE A 451 -1.48 -13.71 -15.40
N THR A 452 -1.62 -12.49 -15.89
CA THR A 452 -1.09 -12.13 -17.21
C THR A 452 0.06 -11.16 -17.12
N SER A 453 1.04 -11.42 -16.24
CA SER A 453 2.35 -10.82 -16.42
C SER A 453 2.95 -11.38 -17.71
N ARG A 454 2.72 -10.67 -18.81
CA ARG A 454 3.22 -11.06 -20.14
C ARG A 454 4.74 -11.19 -20.12
N HIS A 455 5.25 -12.04 -20.99
CA HIS A 455 6.69 -12.08 -21.26
C HIS A 455 7.09 -10.79 -22.01
N PRO A 456 8.27 -10.22 -21.71
CA PRO A 456 8.81 -9.15 -22.54
C PRO A 456 9.09 -9.71 -23.93
N THR A 457 8.66 -8.97 -24.95
CA THR A 457 8.92 -9.32 -26.35
C THR A 457 10.40 -9.11 -26.69
N ASP A 458 10.88 -9.70 -27.78
CA ASP A 458 12.25 -9.46 -28.26
C ASP A 458 12.51 -7.96 -28.51
N LEU A 459 11.52 -7.27 -29.09
CA LEU A 459 11.62 -5.84 -29.36
C LEU A 459 11.78 -5.02 -28.08
N GLU A 460 11.08 -5.40 -27.02
CA GLU A 460 11.16 -4.72 -25.73
C GLU A 460 12.49 -4.96 -25.02
N LEU A 461 13.04 -6.17 -25.10
CA LEU A 461 14.37 -6.45 -24.57
C LEU A 461 15.45 -5.67 -25.35
N VAL A 462 15.31 -5.57 -26.67
CA VAL A 462 16.16 -4.72 -27.53
C VAL A 462 16.06 -3.25 -27.12
N GLN A 463 14.85 -2.70 -27.00
CA GLN A 463 14.62 -1.33 -26.57
C GLN A 463 15.18 -1.08 -25.16
N LEU A 464 15.03 -2.05 -24.26
CA LEU A 464 15.55 -1.95 -22.90
C LEU A 464 17.07 -1.91 -22.92
N ALA A 465 17.71 -2.79 -23.70
CA ALA A 465 19.16 -2.76 -23.88
C ALA A 465 19.62 -1.39 -24.40
N VAL A 466 18.89 -0.79 -25.35
CA VAL A 466 19.18 0.57 -25.86
C VAL A 466 19.05 1.62 -24.75
N GLN A 467 18.10 1.51 -23.82
CA GLN A 467 18.03 2.48 -22.73
C GLN A 467 19.14 2.29 -21.69
N LEU A 468 19.49 1.03 -21.42
CA LEU A 468 20.42 0.64 -20.36
C LEU A 468 21.90 0.77 -20.74
N HIS A 469 22.27 0.64 -22.02
CA HIS A 469 23.70 0.69 -22.42
C HIS A 469 24.41 2.00 -22.07
N SER A 470 23.63 3.07 -21.89
CA SER A 470 24.11 4.40 -21.48
C SER A 470 24.53 4.47 -20.00
N ILE A 471 24.22 3.45 -19.20
CA ILE A 471 24.50 3.38 -17.78
C ILE A 471 25.81 2.58 -17.58
N PRO A 472 26.94 3.23 -17.23
CA PRO A 472 28.25 2.57 -17.25
C PRO A 472 28.38 1.37 -16.30
N TRP A 473 27.55 1.32 -15.27
CA TRP A 473 27.59 0.30 -14.22
C TRP A 473 26.57 -0.83 -14.41
N VAL A 474 25.73 -0.78 -15.46
CA VAL A 474 24.55 -1.65 -15.55
C VAL A 474 24.90 -3.13 -15.52
N LEU A 475 25.91 -3.57 -16.28
CA LEU A 475 26.32 -4.97 -16.30
C LEU A 475 26.81 -5.43 -14.92
N THR A 476 27.59 -4.61 -14.23
CA THR A 476 28.15 -4.99 -12.92
C THR A 476 27.13 -5.03 -11.79
N HIS A 477 26.16 -4.11 -11.77
CA HIS A 477 25.21 -3.99 -10.65
C HIS A 477 23.89 -4.71 -10.89
N LEU A 478 23.45 -4.84 -12.14
CA LEU A 478 22.16 -5.47 -12.45
C LEU A 478 22.24 -7.01 -12.43
N CYS A 479 23.44 -7.58 -12.59
CA CYS A 479 23.66 -9.02 -12.57
C CYS A 479 23.11 -9.70 -11.32
N CYS A 480 23.51 -9.23 -10.14
CA CYS A 480 23.11 -9.85 -8.88
C CYS A 480 21.57 -9.84 -8.68
N PRO A 481 20.86 -8.71 -8.84
CA PRO A 481 19.39 -8.68 -8.82
C PRO A 481 18.75 -9.63 -9.83
N MET A 482 19.35 -9.77 -11.02
CA MET A 482 18.91 -10.71 -12.05
C MET A 482 19.31 -12.17 -11.79
N GLY A 483 19.97 -12.44 -10.67
CA GLY A 483 20.39 -13.76 -10.23
C GLY A 483 21.67 -14.28 -10.89
N PHE A 484 22.38 -13.45 -11.66
CA PHE A 484 23.66 -13.79 -12.29
C PHE A 484 24.84 -13.59 -11.34
N GLN A 485 25.91 -14.32 -11.61
CA GLN A 485 27.17 -14.18 -10.90
C GLN A 485 28.16 -13.34 -11.70
N HIS A 486 29.23 -12.90 -11.04
CA HIS A 486 30.27 -12.09 -11.69
C HIS A 486 30.94 -12.80 -12.88
N HIS A 487 30.95 -14.14 -12.91
CA HIS A 487 31.53 -14.87 -14.04
C HIS A 487 30.67 -14.77 -15.32
N ASP A 488 29.36 -14.59 -15.18
CA ASP A 488 28.44 -14.40 -16.32
C ASP A 488 28.75 -13.06 -17.04
N VAL A 489 29.07 -12.01 -16.28
CA VAL A 489 29.51 -10.70 -16.82
C VAL A 489 30.72 -10.86 -17.73
N LEU A 490 31.72 -11.63 -17.27
CA LEU A 490 32.94 -11.86 -18.04
C LEU A 490 32.68 -12.65 -19.32
N CYS A 491 31.62 -13.49 -19.34
CA CYS A 491 31.20 -14.18 -20.56
C CYS A 491 30.67 -13.18 -21.58
N TRP A 492 29.74 -12.28 -21.19
CA TRP A 492 29.19 -11.27 -22.11
C TRP A 492 30.23 -10.27 -22.59
N GLU A 493 31.16 -9.86 -21.73
CA GLU A 493 32.27 -8.98 -22.12
C GLU A 493 33.18 -9.60 -23.18
N ARG A 494 33.26 -10.94 -23.24
CA ARG A 494 34.11 -11.68 -24.19
C ARG A 494 33.38 -12.10 -25.46
N THR A 495 32.08 -12.37 -25.39
CA THR A 495 31.34 -12.95 -26.52
C THR A 495 30.99 -11.94 -27.61
N ASP A 496 30.94 -10.63 -27.31
CA ASP A 496 30.56 -9.65 -28.32
C ASP A 496 31.42 -8.37 -28.32
N PRO A 497 32.24 -8.13 -29.36
CA PRO A 497 32.94 -6.85 -29.53
C PRO A 497 32.01 -5.71 -29.95
N GLY A 498 30.71 -5.97 -30.19
CA GLY A 498 29.71 -4.99 -30.63
C GLY A 498 29.44 -3.83 -29.65
N GLY A 499 29.99 -3.87 -28.44
CA GLY A 499 29.89 -2.82 -27.43
C GLY A 499 28.87 -3.12 -26.33
N THR A 500 28.75 -2.20 -25.37
CA THR A 500 27.95 -2.39 -24.14
C THR A 500 26.48 -2.70 -24.41
N TRP A 501 25.92 -2.24 -25.53
CA TRP A 501 24.54 -2.53 -25.89
C TRP A 501 24.29 -4.02 -26.15
N PHE A 502 25.14 -4.67 -26.95
CA PHE A 502 25.01 -6.11 -27.24
C PHE A 502 25.18 -6.95 -25.97
N GLN A 503 26.10 -6.54 -25.09
CA GLN A 503 26.33 -7.20 -23.81
C GLN A 503 25.09 -7.13 -22.90
N VAL A 504 24.42 -5.97 -22.85
CA VAL A 504 23.17 -5.81 -22.09
C VAL A 504 22.03 -6.62 -22.71
N HIS A 505 21.93 -6.65 -24.04
CA HIS A 505 20.93 -7.49 -24.72
C HIS A 505 21.15 -8.98 -24.43
N ALA A 506 22.38 -9.48 -24.54
CA ALA A 506 22.73 -10.85 -24.21
C ALA A 506 22.39 -11.21 -22.76
N MET A 507 22.70 -10.32 -21.81
CA MET A 507 22.29 -10.48 -20.40
C MET A 507 20.76 -10.60 -20.25
N LEU A 508 19.98 -9.78 -20.98
CA LEU A 508 18.52 -9.82 -20.92
C LEU A 508 17.93 -11.08 -21.57
N GLU A 509 18.54 -11.58 -22.65
CA GLU A 509 18.16 -12.86 -23.25
C GLU A 509 18.48 -14.04 -22.33
N ASP A 510 19.68 -14.06 -21.75
CA ASP A 510 20.07 -15.06 -20.75
C ASP A 510 19.15 -15.02 -19.55
N TRP A 511 18.70 -13.82 -19.15
CA TRP A 511 17.75 -13.65 -18.06
C TRP A 511 16.43 -14.32 -18.39
N ARG A 512 15.91 -14.04 -19.59
CA ARG A 512 14.67 -14.63 -20.08
C ARG A 512 14.78 -16.15 -20.17
N ASN A 513 15.88 -16.66 -20.71
CA ASN A 513 16.14 -18.10 -20.84
C ASN A 513 16.23 -18.79 -19.48
N LYS A 514 16.89 -18.15 -18.51
CA LYS A 514 17.07 -18.68 -17.15
C LYS A 514 15.74 -18.80 -16.39
N PHE A 515 14.86 -17.81 -16.50
CA PHE A 515 13.61 -17.79 -15.77
C PHE A 515 12.44 -18.43 -16.54
N GLY A 516 12.56 -18.64 -17.86
CA GLY A 516 11.56 -19.34 -18.66
C GLY A 516 10.15 -18.77 -18.49
N GLY A 517 9.20 -19.58 -18.03
CA GLY A 517 7.82 -19.16 -17.74
C GLY A 517 7.69 -18.07 -16.66
N GLU A 518 8.71 -17.89 -15.82
CA GLU A 518 8.75 -16.82 -14.82
C GLU A 518 9.39 -15.52 -15.33
N ALA A 519 9.92 -15.50 -16.56
CA ALA A 519 10.54 -14.32 -17.16
C ALA A 519 9.49 -13.30 -17.60
N THR A 520 8.82 -12.68 -16.65
CA THR A 520 7.68 -11.79 -16.89
C THR A 520 8.11 -10.34 -16.83
N VAL A 521 7.39 -9.45 -17.50
CA VAL A 521 7.66 -8.00 -17.44
C VAL A 521 7.68 -7.49 -16.00
N VAL A 522 6.80 -7.99 -15.15
CA VAL A 522 6.73 -7.61 -13.73
C VAL A 522 8.03 -7.97 -13.00
N LYS A 523 8.53 -9.20 -13.21
CA LYS A 523 9.80 -9.66 -12.61
C LYS A 523 10.98 -8.84 -13.11
N LEU A 524 11.02 -8.55 -14.41
CA LEU A 524 12.05 -7.72 -15.03
C LEU A 524 12.06 -6.30 -14.44
N CYS A 525 10.90 -5.63 -14.39
CA CYS A 525 10.77 -4.30 -13.80
C CYS A 525 11.17 -4.26 -12.32
N GLY A 526 10.82 -5.29 -11.55
CA GLY A 526 11.25 -5.42 -10.15
C GLY A 526 12.77 -5.50 -10.01
N GLN A 527 13.42 -6.38 -10.78
CA GLN A 527 14.88 -6.54 -10.72
C GLN A 527 15.64 -5.32 -11.26
N LEU A 528 15.08 -4.63 -12.26
CA LEU A 528 15.60 -3.34 -12.73
C LEU A 528 15.55 -2.29 -11.62
N HIS A 529 14.43 -2.21 -10.92
CA HIS A 529 14.25 -1.31 -9.79
C HIS A 529 15.22 -1.62 -8.65
N ASP A 530 15.33 -2.89 -8.25
CA ASP A 530 16.24 -3.34 -7.19
C ASP A 530 17.71 -3.11 -7.56
N GLY A 531 18.05 -3.15 -8.84
CA GLY A 531 19.35 -2.78 -9.39
C GLY A 531 19.61 -1.28 -9.46
N GLY A 532 18.68 -0.44 -9.00
CA GLY A 532 18.80 1.02 -8.99
C GLY A 532 18.62 1.67 -10.37
N VAL A 533 18.08 0.94 -11.36
CA VAL A 533 17.75 1.52 -12.66
C VAL A 533 16.60 2.50 -12.49
N ALA A 534 16.74 3.69 -13.06
CA ALA A 534 15.70 4.71 -12.99
C ALA A 534 14.48 4.28 -13.86
N PRO A 535 13.23 4.45 -13.36
CA PRO A 535 12.01 4.00 -14.05
C PRO A 535 11.83 4.54 -15.48
N ASP A 536 12.34 5.73 -15.79
CA ASP A 536 12.31 6.32 -17.13
C ASP A 536 13.06 5.48 -18.19
N LYS A 537 13.89 4.52 -17.77
CA LYS A 537 14.61 3.61 -18.66
C LYS A 537 13.83 2.38 -19.06
N TYR A 538 12.77 2.02 -18.33
CA TYR A 538 12.05 0.76 -18.55
C TYR A 538 10.53 0.88 -18.42
N TRP A 539 9.98 2.07 -18.19
CA TRP A 539 8.54 2.32 -18.11
C TRP A 539 7.77 1.93 -19.39
N PHE A 540 8.42 1.93 -20.56
CA PHE A 540 7.80 1.48 -21.80
C PHE A 540 7.37 0.00 -21.72
N LEU A 541 8.05 -0.82 -20.91
CA LEU A 541 7.63 -2.20 -20.63
C LEU A 541 6.26 -2.25 -19.91
N CYS A 542 5.87 -1.19 -19.21
CA CYS A 542 4.58 -1.11 -18.53
C CYS A 542 3.43 -0.76 -19.50
N HIS A 543 3.74 -0.50 -20.77
CA HIS A 543 2.73 -0.30 -21.81
C HIS A 543 2.33 -1.67 -22.36
N GLU A 544 1.03 -1.92 -22.43
CA GLU A 544 0.54 -2.81 -23.46
C GLU A 544 0.51 -1.97 -24.73
N GLU A 545 1.32 -2.31 -25.73
CA GLU A 545 1.07 -1.78 -27.06
C GLU A 545 -0.39 -2.09 -27.38
N PRO A 546 -1.21 -1.11 -27.79
CA PRO A 546 -2.55 -1.41 -28.24
C PRO A 546 -2.38 -2.45 -29.32
N LYS A 547 -2.90 -3.66 -29.09
CA LYS A 547 -2.98 -4.68 -30.15
C LYS A 547 -3.54 -3.94 -31.34
N SER A 548 -2.73 -3.73 -32.37
CA SER A 548 -3.21 -3.17 -33.61
C SER A 548 -4.43 -4.01 -33.95
N PHE A 549 -5.61 -3.40 -34.01
CA PHE A 549 -6.81 -4.08 -34.46
C PHE A 549 -6.43 -4.70 -35.80
N GLU A 550 -6.16 -6.01 -35.81
CA GLU A 550 -5.95 -6.76 -37.03
C GLU A 550 -7.30 -6.71 -37.75
N GLY A 551 -7.36 -5.87 -38.77
CA GLY A 551 -8.49 -5.74 -39.68
C GLY A 551 -8.54 -6.89 -40.67
#